data_AF-A0A0B2QLK5-F1
#
_entry.id   AF-A0A0B2QLK5-F1
#
_cell.length_a   1.000
_cell.length_b   1.000
_cell.length_c   1.000
_cell.angle_alpha   90.00
_cell.angle_beta   90.00
_cell.angle_gamma   90.00
#
_symmetry.space_group_name_H-M   'P 1'
#
loop_
_entity.id
_entity.type
_entity.pdbx_description
1 polymer ?
#
loop_
_entity_poly.entity_id
_entity_poly.type
_entity_poly.pdbx_seq_one_letter_code
_entity_poly.pdbx_strand_id
1 'polypeptide(L)' 'MGNIYGRRHTHERAMFHYGVALDLKPSVTNAATIKVIVEKLIIPDEFQDEDDC' A
#
# COMPACT_ATOMS: atom_id res chain seq x y z
N MET A 1 -2.09 8.65 -4.08
CA MET A 1 -1.06 8.34 -5.10
C MET A 1 -0.50 6.93 -4.96
N GLY A 2 -0.19 6.43 -3.76
CA GLY A 2 0.32 5.05 -3.57
C GLY A 2 -0.55 3.95 -4.21
N ASN A 3 -1.88 4.04 -4.06
CA ASN A 3 -2.80 3.01 -4.59
C ASN A 3 -2.83 2.96 -6.13
N ILE A 4 -2.62 4.11 -6.78
CA ILE A 4 -2.56 4.21 -8.25
C ILE A 4 -1.24 3.61 -8.77
N TYR A 5 -0.14 3.83 -8.04
CA TYR A 5 1.16 3.28 -8.42
C TYR A 5 1.30 1.78 -8.12
N GLY A 6 0.63 1.28 -7.08
CA GLY A 6 0.55 -0.15 -6.78
C GLY A 6 -0.11 -0.92 -7.93
N ARG A 7 -1.24 -0.42 -8.45
CA ARG A 7 -1.93 -1.00 -9.62
C ARG A 7 -1.16 -0.92 -10.95
N ARG A 8 -0.08 -0.13 -11.01
CA ARG A 8 0.75 0.05 -12.21
C ARG A 8 2.10 -0.68 -12.12
N HIS A 9 2.27 -1.59 -11.16
CA HIS A 9 3.54 -2.30 -10.86
C HIS A 9 4.74 -1.37 -10.61
N THR A 10 4.48 -0.10 -10.32
CA THR A 10 5.53 0.87 -9.95
C THR A 10 5.69 0.88 -8.43
N HIS A 11 6.20 -0.24 -7.89
CA HIS A 11 6.28 -0.50 -6.45
C HIS A 11 7.11 0.56 -5.71
N GLU A 12 8.22 1.03 -6.30
CA GLU A 12 9.09 2.06 -5.72
C GLU A 12 8.36 3.40 -5.51
N ARG A 13 7.57 3.83 -6.50
CA ARG A 13 6.78 5.07 -6.40
C ARG A 13 5.65 4.92 -5.39
N ALA A 14 5.02 3.74 -5.34
CA ALA A 14 3.99 3.46 -4.36
C ALA A 14 4.55 3.54 -2.93
N MET A 15 5.69 2.90 -2.66
CA MET A 15 6.38 2.96 -1.36
C MET A 15 6.76 4.38 -0.96
N PHE A 16 7.33 5.18 -1.87
CA PHE A 16 7.65 6.58 -1.60
C PHE A 16 6.43 7.38 -1.14
N HIS A 17 5.31 7.24 -1.85
CA HIS A 17 4.08 7.97 -1.51
C HIS A 17 3.39 7.45 -0.24
N TYR A 18 3.53 6.16 0.09
CA TYR A 18 3.06 5.60 1.36
C TYR A 18 3.92 6.07 2.54
N GLY A 19 5.23 6.17 2.37
CA GLY A 19 6.14 6.75 3.37
C GLY A 19 5.76 8.19 3.71
N VAL A 20 5.59 9.04 2.70
CA VAL A 20 5.12 10.44 2.90
C VAL A 20 3.76 10.48 3.61
N ALA A 21 2.85 9.56 3.27
CA ALA A 21 1.55 9.50 3.92
C ALA A 21 1.63 9.11 5.41
N LEU A 22 2.60 8.29 5.82
CA LEU A 22 2.86 7.96 7.22
C LEU A 22 3.51 9.13 7.98
N ASP A 23 4.43 9.86 7.33
CA ASP A 23 5.10 11.03 7.92
C ASP A 23 4.12 12.17 8.24
N LEU A 24 3.01 12.26 7.49
CA LEU A 24 1.92 13.21 7.74
C LEU A 24 1.08 12.88 8.99
N LYS A 25 1.48 11.89 9.80
CA LYS A 25 0.78 11.44 11.02
C LYS A 25 -0.72 11.20 10.74
N PRO A 26 -1.04 10.27 9.82
CA PRO A 26 -2.42 9.96 9.50
C PRO A 26 -3.11 9.34 10.72
N SER A 27 -4.44 9.31 10.71
CA SER A 27 -5.21 8.63 11.76
C SER A 27 -4.79 7.16 11.87
N VAL A 28 -5.02 6.55 13.04
CA VAL A 28 -4.65 5.14 13.32
C VAL A 28 -5.21 4.19 12.24
N THR A 29 -6.45 4.41 11.81
CA THR A 29 -7.09 3.66 10.73
C THR A 29 -6.34 3.80 9.41
N ASN A 30 -6.01 5.02 9.01
CA ASN A 30 -5.30 5.28 7.75
C ASN A 30 -3.88 4.73 7.77
N ALA A 31 -3.18 4.81 8.91
CA ALA A 31 -1.86 4.21 9.09
C ALA A 31 -1.91 2.67 8.96
N ALA A 32 -2.93 2.03 9.54
CA ALA A 32 -3.15 0.59 9.41
C ALA A 32 -3.42 0.19 7.96
N THR A 33 -4.29 0.93 7.25
CA THR A 33 -4.55 0.70 5.83
C THR A 33 -3.29 0.84 4.98
N ILE A 34 -2.47 1.88 5.20
CA ILE A 34 -1.22 2.07 4.46
C ILE A 34 -0.25 0.89 4.71
N LYS A 35 -0.12 0.41 5.95
CA LYS A 35 0.73 -0.73 6.30
C LYS A 35 0.31 -2.00 5.57
N VAL A 36 -0.99 -2.32 5.58
CA VAL A 36 -1.54 -3.49 4.87
C VAL A 36 -1.26 -3.40 3.37
N ILE A 37 -1.44 -2.22 2.77
CA ILE A 37 -1.19 -2.07 1.34
C ILE A 37 0.31 -2.18 1.00
N VAL A 38 1.20 -1.65 1.85
CA VAL A 38 2.65 -1.80 1.67
C VAL A 38 3.09 -3.27 1.80
N GLU A 39 2.52 -4.01 2.73
CA GLU A 39 2.79 -5.44 2.92
C GLU A 39 2.30 -6.27 1.72
N LYS A 40 1.07 -6.01 1.25
CA LYS A 40 0.51 -6.61 0.02
C LYS A 40 1.31 -6.24 -1.24
N LEU A 41 2.03 -5.12 -1.25
CA LEU A 41 2.86 -4.66 -2.37
C LEU A 41 4.23 -5.36 -2.42
N ILE A 42 4.72 -5.89 -1.29
CA ILE A 42 5.99 -6.65 -1.18
C ILE A 42 5.76 -8.11 -1.60
N ILE A 43 4.56 -8.61 -1.39
CA ILE A 43 4.16 -9.96 -1.79
C ILE A 43 3.89 -9.94 -3.31
N PRO A 44 4.53 -10.79 -4.11
CA PRO A 44 4.22 -10.92 -5.54
C PRO A 44 2.74 -11.26 -5.74
N ASP A 45 2.12 -10.67 -6.78
CA ASP A 45 0.69 -10.75 -7.11
C ASP A 45 0.09 -12.18 -7.19
N GLU A 46 0.91 -13.23 -7.14
CA GLU A 46 0.46 -14.64 -7.13
C GLU A 46 -0.24 -15.08 -5.83
N PHE A 47 -0.31 -14.22 -4.80
CA PHE A 47 -0.95 -14.53 -3.52
C PHE A 47 -2.12 -13.60 -3.15
N GLN A 48 -2.64 -12.79 -4.08
CA GLN A 48 -3.78 -11.89 -3.83
C GLN A 48 -5.14 -12.49 -4.22
N ASP A 49 -5.30 -13.80 -4.14
CA ASP A 49 -6.63 -14.41 -4.10
C ASP A 49 -7.12 -14.42 -2.64
N GLU A 50 -8.39 -14.05 -2.44
CA GLU A 50 -9.15 -14.11 -1.17
C GLU A 50 -9.08 -12.88 -0.25
N ASP A 51 -9.83 -11.81 -0.58
CA ASP A 51 -10.45 -10.88 0.39
C ASP A 51 -11.57 -10.06 -0.31
N ASP A 52 -12.50 -10.74 -1.00
CA ASP A 52 -13.79 -10.17 -1.43
C ASP A 52 -14.92 -11.06 -0.85
N CYS A 53 -15.22 -10.88 0.44
CA CYS A 53 -16.40 -11.42 1.13
C CYS A 53 -16.81 -10.48 2.27
#